data_AF-A0A6N2KZ29-F1
#
_entry.id   AF-A0A6N2KZ29-F1
#
_cell.length_a   1.000
_cell.length_b   1.000
_cell.length_c   1.000
_cell.angle_alpha   90.00
_cell.angle_beta   90.00
_cell.angle_gamma   90.00
#
_symmetry.space_group_name_H-M   'P 1'
#
loop_
_entity.id
_entity.type
_entity.pdbx_description
1 polymer ?
#
loop_
_entity_poly.entity_id
_entity_poly.type
_entity_poly.pdbx_seq_one_letter_code
_entity_poly.pdbx_strand_id
1 'polypeptide(L)'
;MDADKAEFLKEFGSEYGYPNGPKSIDEIRATEFNRLDQKGIVYLDHAGATLYSELQMEAIFKDFSSNIYANPHMLSVKGLLHLQ
;
A
#
# COMPACT_ATOMS: atom_id res chain seq x y z
N MET A 1 0.65 2.84 26.98
CA MET A 1 0.55 2.43 25.57
C MET A 1 0.79 0.94 25.41
N ASP A 2 1.95 0.39 25.78
CA ASP A 2 2.20 -1.06 25.63
C ASP A 2 1.33 -1.94 26.54
N ALA A 3 1.10 -1.49 27.79
CA ALA A 3 0.19 -2.19 28.70
C ALA A 3 -1.27 -2.17 28.21
N ASP A 4 -1.75 -1.01 27.76
CA ASP A 4 -3.12 -0.85 27.26
C ASP A 4 -3.34 -1.67 25.97
N LYS A 5 -2.35 -1.70 25.07
CA LYS A 5 -2.38 -2.56 23.88
C LYS A 5 -2.43 -4.04 24.25
N ALA A 6 -1.63 -4.48 25.23
CA ALA A 6 -1.63 -5.87 25.69
C ALA A 6 -2.98 -6.28 26.30
N GLU A 7 -3.60 -5.39 27.09
CA GLU A 7 -4.94 -5.63 27.65
C GLU A 7 -6.01 -5.71 26.55
N PHE A 8 -6.00 -4.77 25.60
CA PHE A 8 -6.90 -4.80 24.44
C PHE A 8 -6.75 -6.09 23.61
N LEU A 9 -5.53 -6.51 23.31
CA LEU A 9 -5.27 -7.72 22.53
C LEU A 9 -5.67 -9.00 23.27
N LYS A 10 -5.68 -8.99 24.60
CA LYS A 10 -6.18 -10.13 25.39
C LYS A 10 -7.67 -10.38 25.15
N GLU A 11 -8.45 -9.31 25.02
CA GLU A 11 -9.90 -9.39 24.82
C GLU A 11 -10.29 -9.49 23.33
N PHE A 12 -9.67 -8.69 22.47
CA PHE A 12 -10.07 -8.53 21.07
C PHE A 12 -9.05 -9.07 20.04
N GLY A 13 -7.90 -9.55 20.48
CA GLY A 13 -6.81 -9.96 19.57
C GLY A 13 -7.16 -11.12 18.65
N SER A 14 -8.17 -11.93 19.00
CA SER A 14 -8.66 -13.01 18.14
C SER A 14 -9.41 -12.53 16.90
N GLU A 15 -9.91 -11.30 16.89
CA GLU A 15 -10.67 -10.68 15.79
C GLU A 15 -9.94 -9.47 15.18
N TYR A 16 -9.06 -8.85 15.96
CA TYR A 16 -8.32 -7.66 15.56
C TYR A 16 -7.09 -8.00 14.71
N GLY A 17 -6.77 -7.13 13.74
CA GLY A 17 -5.45 -7.12 13.11
C GLY A 17 -5.17 -8.25 12.13
N TYR A 18 -6.21 -8.79 11.48
CA TYR A 18 -6.14 -9.83 10.45
C TYR A 18 -5.59 -11.17 10.97
N PRO A 19 -6.26 -11.83 11.93
CA PRO A 19 -5.78 -13.03 12.63
C PRO A 19 -5.50 -14.23 11.70
N ASN A 20 -6.21 -14.33 10.58
CA ASN A 20 -6.03 -15.38 9.56
C ASN A 20 -5.35 -14.85 8.29
N GLY A 21 -4.83 -13.61 8.35
CA GLY A 21 -4.15 -12.97 7.24
C GLY A 21 -2.72 -13.47 7.09
N PRO A 22 -2.13 -13.35 5.88
CA PRO A 22 -0.73 -13.73 5.64
C PRO A 22 0.28 -12.81 6.35
N LYS A 23 -0.17 -11.65 6.82
CA LYS A 23 0.58 -10.67 7.61
C LYS A 23 -0.34 -10.11 8.68
N SER A 24 0.18 -9.91 9.88
CA SER A 24 -0.48 -9.16 10.96
C SER A 24 -0.55 -7.67 10.64
N ILE A 25 -1.43 -6.94 11.33
CA ILE A 25 -1.52 -5.47 11.19
C ILE A 25 -0.20 -4.75 11.51
N ASP A 26 0.56 -5.23 12.51
CA ASP A 26 1.84 -4.64 12.88
C ASP A 26 2.89 -4.85 11.76
N GLU A 27 2.91 -6.04 11.13
CA GLU A 27 3.78 -6.31 9.98
C GLU A 27 3.38 -5.51 8.74
N ILE A 28 2.07 -5.37 8.46
CA ILE A 28 1.58 -4.52 7.37
C ILE A 28 2.00 -3.08 7.60
N ARG A 29 1.83 -2.54 8.81
CA ARG A 29 2.25 -1.17 9.14
C ARG A 29 3.75 -0.99 8.97
N ALA A 30 4.54 -1.93 9.48
CA ALA A 30 6.00 -1.88 9.44
C ALA A 30 6.60 -2.07 8.04
N THR A 31 5.88 -2.72 7.12
CA THR A 31 6.40 -3.01 5.76
C THR A 31 5.76 -2.14 4.68
N GLU A 32 4.43 -1.97 4.71
CA GLU A 32 3.68 -1.30 3.65
C GLU A 32 3.38 0.18 3.95
N PHE A 33 3.46 0.59 5.22
CA PHE A 33 3.13 1.94 5.67
C PHE A 33 4.18 2.53 6.63
N ASN A 34 5.43 2.05 6.53
CA ASN A 34 6.52 2.37 7.46
C ASN A 34 6.81 3.87 7.60
N ARG A 35 6.50 4.66 6.56
CA ARG A 35 6.64 6.11 6.53
C ARG A 35 5.79 6.82 7.56
N LEU A 36 4.72 6.19 8.05
CA LEU A 36 3.94 6.71 9.18
C LEU A 36 4.77 6.64 10.47
N ASP A 37 5.42 5.52 10.75
CA ASP A 37 6.25 5.35 11.95
C ASP A 37 7.53 6.19 11.88
N GLN A 38 8.20 6.18 10.73
CA GLN A 38 9.40 7.00 10.50
C GLN A 38 9.16 8.50 10.71
N LYS A 39 7.93 8.97 10.44
CA LYS A 39 7.54 10.38 10.60
C LYS A 39 6.76 10.64 11.89
N GLY A 40 6.48 9.62 12.69
CA GLY A 40 5.65 9.74 13.90
C GLY A 40 4.22 10.22 13.62
N ILE A 41 3.64 9.85 12.47
CA ILE A 41 2.32 10.28 12.03
C ILE A 41 1.24 9.24 12.36
N VAL A 42 0.15 9.71 12.95
CA VAL A 42 -1.10 8.97 13.09
C VAL A 42 -2.09 9.52 12.06
N TYR A 43 -2.50 8.67 11.12
CA TYR A 43 -3.45 9.02 10.08
C TYR A 43 -4.82 8.43 10.40
N LEU A 44 -5.84 9.27 10.52
CA LEU A 44 -7.20 8.87 10.92
C LEU A 44 -8.26 9.15 9.84
N ASP A 45 -7.90 9.83 8.75
CA ASP A 45 -8.84 10.25 7.70
C ASP A 45 -8.98 9.22 6.57
N HIS A 46 -9.20 7.96 6.94
CA HIS A 46 -9.41 6.90 5.95
C HIS A 46 -10.74 7.02 5.19
N ALA A 47 -11.67 7.85 5.68
CA ALA A 47 -12.94 8.13 5.01
C ALA A 47 -12.77 9.09 3.81
N GLY A 48 -11.88 10.07 3.91
CA GLY A 48 -11.55 10.97 2.81
C GLY A 48 -10.67 10.32 1.75
N ALA A 49 -9.60 9.64 2.17
CA ALA A 49 -8.75 8.85 1.28
C ALA A 49 -7.95 7.81 2.06
N THR A 50 -7.60 6.71 1.41
CA THR A 50 -6.62 5.76 1.98
C THR A 50 -5.21 6.11 1.52
N LEU A 51 -4.22 5.62 2.26
CA LEU A 51 -2.82 5.74 1.89
C LEU A 51 -2.43 4.59 0.96
N TYR A 52 -1.51 4.85 0.03
CA TYR A 52 -0.93 3.79 -0.82
C TYR A 52 0.08 2.96 -0.05
N SER A 53 0.02 1.64 -0.15
CA SER A 53 1.08 0.75 0.35
C SER A 53 2.38 0.94 -0.43
N GLU A 54 3.52 0.58 0.16
CA GLU A 54 4.80 0.53 -0.56
C GLU A 54 4.69 -0.37 -1.80
N LEU A 55 4.06 -1.55 -1.70
CA LEU A 55 3.83 -2.45 -2.83
C LEU A 55 3.04 -1.79 -3.99
N GLN A 56 2.01 -1.00 -3.68
CA GLN A 56 1.24 -0.28 -4.71
C GLN A 56 2.10 0.78 -5.40
N MET A 57 2.91 1.52 -4.63
CA MET A 57 3.80 2.54 -5.18
C MET A 57 4.87 1.92 -6.08
N GLU A 58 5.49 0.82 -5.64
CA GLU A 58 6.47 0.06 -6.43
C GLU A 58 5.86 -0.47 -7.73
N ALA A 59 4.66 -1.05 -7.66
CA ALA A 59 3.98 -1.60 -8.83
C ALA A 59 3.66 -0.51 -9.87
N ILE A 60 3.10 0.63 -9.43
CA ILE A 60 2.78 1.74 -10.32
C ILE A 60 4.05 2.36 -10.91
N PHE A 61 5.09 2.53 -10.10
CA PHE A 61 6.36 3.06 -10.59
C PHE A 61 7.00 2.14 -11.62
N LYS A 62 7.01 0.83 -11.35
CA LYS A 62 7.51 -0.18 -12.30
C LYS A 62 6.72 -0.15 -13.60
N ASP A 63 5.40 -0.06 -13.51
CA ASP A 63 4.52 0.02 -14.66
C ASP A 63 4.81 1.26 -15.53
N PHE A 64 4.90 2.44 -14.92
CA PHE A 64 5.22 3.69 -15.62
C PHE A 64 6.63 3.75 -16.20
N SER A 65 7.60 3.12 -15.56
CA SER A 65 8.98 3.08 -16.05
C SER A 65 9.24 2.01 -17.11
N SER A 66 8.38 0.98 -17.19
CA SER A 66 8.55 -0.15 -18.11
C SER A 66 7.70 -0.04 -19.38
N ASN A 67 6.70 0.84 -19.40
CA ASN A 67 5.76 1.01 -20.51
C ASN A 67 5.78 2.44 -21.05
N ILE A 68 5.40 2.62 -22.33
CA ILE A 68 5.21 3.92 -22.94
C ILE A 68 3.73 4.29 -22.89
N TYR A 69 3.40 5.28 -22.06
CA TYR A 69 2.07 5.85 -21.98
C TYR A 69 2.00 7.11 -22.85
N ALA A 70 1.40 6.96 -24.04
CA ALA A 70 1.09 8.07 -24.93
C ALA A 70 -0.37 8.50 -24.76
N ASN A 71 -0.77 9.59 -25.43
CA ASN A 71 -2.16 10.03 -25.47
C ASN A 71 -3.09 8.87 -25.91
N PRO A 72 -4.12 8.49 -25.11
CA PRO A 72 -5.05 7.41 -25.45
C PRO A 72 -5.73 7.59 -26.82
N HIS A 73 -5.90 8.82 -27.30
CA HIS A 73 -6.46 9.10 -28.62
C HIS A 73 -5.50 8.73 -29.78
N MET A 74 -4.21 8.52 -29.51
CA MET A 74 -3.23 8.03 -30.48
C MET A 74 -3.14 6.48 -30.48
N LEU A 75 -3.77 5.80 -29.52
CA LEU A 75 -3.83 4.33 -29.41
C LEU A 75 -4.97 3.75 -30.28
N SER A 76 -4.87 4.00 -31.59
CA SER A 76 -5.50 3.14 -32.60
C SER A 76 -4.54 2.05 -33.11
N VAL A 77 -3.25 2.11 -32.76
CA VAL A 77 -2.28 1.19 -33.35
C VAL A 77 -1.59 0.38 -32.26
N LYS A 78 -1.81 -0.94 -32.29
CA LYS A 78 -0.75 -1.92 -32.05
C LYS A 78 0.38 -1.63 -33.06
N GLY A 79 1.11 -0.56 -32.81
CA GLY A 79 2.00 0.09 -33.77
C GLY A 79 3.42 -0.16 -33.35
N LEU A 80 3.92 -1.33 -33.74
CA LEU A 80 5.34 -1.56 -33.95
C LEU A 80 5.93 -0.37 -34.72
N LEU A 81 6.64 0.53 -34.04
CA LEU A 81 7.74 1.24 -34.66
C LEU A 81 8.98 0.41 -34.39
N HIS A 82 9.14 -0.62 -35.22
CA HIS A 82 10.44 -1.21 -35.52
C HIS A 82 11.30 -0.07 -36.07
N LEU A 83 12.24 0.43 -35.28
CA LEU A 83 13.33 1.24 -35.81
C LEU A 83 14.29 0.25 -36.50
N GLN A 84 14.28 0.27 -37.84
CA GLN A 84 15.43 -0.13 -38.64
C GLN A 84 16.54 0.92 -38.51
#